data_AF-A0A3B8N2G7-F1
#
_entry.id   AF-A0A3B8N2G7-F1
#
_cell.length_a   1.000
_cell.length_b   1.000
_cell.length_c   1.000
_cell.angle_alpha   90.00
_cell.angle_beta   90.00
_cell.angle_gamma   90.00
#
_symmetry.space_group_name_H-M   'P 1'
#
loop_
_entity.id
_entity.type
_entity.pdbx_description
1 polymer ?
#
loop_
_entity_poly.entity_id
_entity_poly.type
_entity_poly.pdbx_seq_one_letter_code
_entity_poly.pdbx_strand_id
1 'polypeptide(L)'
;LISFIQGIQMGSPVDSHVIPEPWDMPGYQDKVIMAAGGFIQGSSIELSADAPIREPYIAYVQGGLTYPQVKLAMAIALNNIYKEE
;
A
#
# COMPACT_ATOMS: atom_id res chain seq x y z
N LEU A 1 1.48 3.06 10.06
CA LEU A 1 2.14 2.90 8.73
C LEU A 1 1.83 1.55 8.11
N ILE A 2 2.25 0.44 8.72
CA ILE A 2 2.07 -0.92 8.17
C ILE A 2 0.59 -1.22 7.88
N SER A 3 -0.29 -1.02 8.86
CA SER A 3 -1.74 -1.26 8.73
C SER A 3 -2.38 -0.41 7.63
N PHE A 4 -1.88 0.80 7.40
CA PHE A 4 -2.35 1.64 6.30
C PHE A 4 -2.01 1.03 4.94
N ILE A 5 -0.75 0.62 4.75
CA ILE A 5 -0.28 0.01 3.50
C ILE A 5 -0.98 -1.33 3.25
N GLN A 6 -1.16 -2.14 4.29
CA GLN A 6 -1.97 -3.37 4.20
C GLN A 6 -3.42 -3.07 3.78
N GLY A 7 -4.02 -2.00 4.31
CA GLY A 7 -5.34 -1.54 3.91
C GLY A 7 -5.43 -1.07 2.45
N ILE A 8 -4.36 -0.47 1.91
CA ILE A 8 -4.27 -0.15 0.47
C ILE A 8 -4.24 -1.44 -0.37
N GLN A 9 -3.50 -2.46 0.05
CA GLN A 9 -3.49 -3.77 -0.61
C GLN A 9 -4.88 -4.42 -0.59
N MET A 10 -5.58 -4.38 0.56
CA MET A 10 -6.95 -4.90 0.66
C MET A 10 -7.94 -4.18 -0.27
N GLY A 11 -7.70 -2.90 -0.56
CA GLY A 11 -8.48 -2.10 -1.51
C GLY A 11 -8.09 -2.28 -2.98
N SER A 12 -7.13 -3.13 -3.29
CA SER A 12 -6.61 -3.35 -4.64
C SER A 12 -7.43 -4.39 -5.43
N PRO A 13 -7.44 -4.36 -6.77
CA PRO A 13 -8.19 -5.30 -7.59
C PRO A 13 -7.55 -6.70 -7.66
N VAL A 14 -6.22 -6.79 -7.56
CA VAL A 14 -5.45 -8.03 -7.62
C VAL A 14 -4.76 -8.26 -6.27
N ASP A 15 -4.66 -9.52 -5.85
CA ASP A 15 -3.99 -9.94 -4.61
C ASP A 15 -4.46 -9.22 -3.34
N SER A 16 -5.72 -8.81 -3.29
CA SER A 16 -6.30 -8.09 -2.14
C SER A 16 -6.38 -8.92 -0.86
N HIS A 17 -6.26 -10.24 -0.97
CA HIS A 17 -6.21 -11.17 0.16
C HIS A 17 -4.78 -11.38 0.71
N VAL A 18 -3.76 -10.90 -0.01
CA VAL A 18 -2.37 -10.98 0.41
C VAL A 18 -2.06 -9.83 1.35
N ILE A 19 -1.33 -10.10 2.42
CA ILE A 19 -0.95 -9.12 3.45
C ILE A 19 0.52 -8.74 3.22
N PRO A 20 0.82 -7.50 2.84
CA PRO A 20 2.20 -7.03 2.71
C PRO A 20 2.91 -7.02 4.06
N GLU A 21 4.17 -7.43 4.04
CA GLU A 21 5.10 -7.37 5.17
C GLU A 21 6.37 -6.61 4.77
N PRO A 22 7.04 -5.92 5.70
CA PRO A 22 8.32 -5.28 5.41
C PRO A 22 9.39 -6.28 4.96
N TRP A 23 10.01 -6.02 3.81
CA TRP A 23 11.06 -6.86 3.26
C TRP A 23 12.33 -6.08 2.88
N ASP A 24 13.42 -6.80 2.66
CA ASP A 24 14.70 -6.23 2.24
C ASP A 24 14.68 -5.97 0.73
N MET A 25 14.06 -4.86 0.32
CA MET A 25 13.94 -4.49 -1.10
C MET A 25 15.33 -4.13 -1.68
N PRO A 26 15.74 -4.72 -2.82
CA PRO A 26 17.03 -4.39 -3.45
C PRO A 26 17.17 -2.89 -3.74
N GLY A 27 18.29 -2.30 -3.31
CA GLY A 27 18.59 -0.88 -3.50
C GLY A 27 18.15 0.04 -2.35
N TYR A 28 17.43 -0.48 -1.35
CA TYR A 28 17.05 0.27 -0.15
C TYR A 28 17.89 -0.15 1.06
N GLN A 29 18.22 0.81 1.92
CA GLN A 29 19.00 0.55 3.15
C GLN A 29 18.13 -0.02 4.28
N ASP A 30 16.91 0.50 4.41
CA ASP A 30 15.93 0.04 5.38
C ASP A 30 14.94 -0.92 4.72
N LYS A 31 14.28 -1.76 5.54
CA LYS A 31 13.15 -2.57 5.07
C LYS A 31 12.07 -1.67 4.49
N VAL A 32 11.49 -2.11 3.38
CA VAL A 32 10.38 -1.41 2.71
C VAL A 32 9.15 -2.31 2.76
N ILE A 33 7.99 -1.71 3.01
CA ILE A 33 6.70 -2.36 2.80
C ILE A 33 6.05 -1.73 1.57
N MET A 34 5.36 -2.53 0.77
CA MET A 34 4.70 -2.07 -0.47
C MET A 34 3.38 -2.80 -0.69
N ALA A 35 2.33 -2.03 -0.98
CA ALA A 35 1.09 -2.50 -1.58
C ALA A 35 1.14 -2.22 -3.09
N ALA A 36 0.95 -3.28 -3.88
CA ALA A 36 1.12 -3.27 -5.33
C ALA A 36 0.15 -4.23 -6.03
N GLY A 37 -1.09 -4.30 -5.56
CA GLY A 37 -2.16 -5.16 -6.11
C GLY A 37 -2.73 -4.71 -7.46
N GLY A 38 -1.86 -4.25 -8.37
CA GLY A 38 -2.20 -3.88 -9.74
C GLY A 38 -2.21 -5.08 -10.69
N PHE A 39 -2.74 -4.88 -11.89
CA PHE A 39 -2.75 -5.88 -12.96
C PHE A 39 -1.36 -6.14 -13.53
N ILE A 40 -0.51 -5.11 -13.59
CA ILE A 40 0.87 -5.22 -14.06
C ILE A 40 1.84 -5.15 -12.88
N GLN A 41 2.70 -6.15 -12.75
CA GLN A 41 3.68 -6.24 -11.66
C GLN A 41 4.60 -5.01 -11.63
N GLY A 42 4.67 -4.34 -10.47
CA GLY A 42 5.53 -3.18 -10.25
C GLY A 42 5.02 -1.88 -10.91
N SER A 43 3.80 -1.87 -11.44
CA SER A 43 3.19 -0.68 -12.01
C SER A 43 2.87 0.35 -10.94
N SER A 44 3.39 1.57 -11.09
CA SER A 44 3.13 2.70 -10.19
C SER A 44 2.12 3.71 -10.76
N ILE A 45 1.62 3.49 -11.98
CA ILE A 45 0.45 4.22 -12.52
C ILE A 45 -0.86 3.64 -11.98
N GLU A 46 -0.85 2.37 -11.59
CA GLU A 46 -1.91 1.75 -10.81
C GLU A 46 -1.78 2.14 -9.33
N LEU A 47 -2.88 2.05 -8.58
CA LEU A 47 -2.88 2.43 -7.17
C LEU A 47 -1.87 1.59 -6.41
N SER A 48 -0.91 2.24 -5.76
CA SER A 48 0.11 1.62 -4.94
C SER A 48 0.47 2.50 -3.75
N ALA A 49 1.03 1.88 -2.72
CA ALA A 49 1.58 2.61 -1.59
C ALA A 49 2.80 1.90 -1.02
N ASP A 50 3.86 2.63 -0.74
CA ASP A 50 5.12 2.09 -0.22
C ASP A 50 5.78 3.03 0.78
N ALA A 51 6.62 2.45 1.64
CA ALA A 51 7.34 3.21 2.66
C ALA A 51 8.55 2.45 3.20
N PRO A 52 9.67 3.14 3.46
CA PRO A 52 10.72 2.59 4.31
C PRO A 52 10.25 2.54 5.78
N ILE A 53 10.58 1.47 6.48
CA ILE A 53 10.26 1.29 7.90
C ILE A 53 11.31 2.04 8.75
N ARG A 54 11.18 3.36 8.74
CA ARG A 54 11.97 4.26 9.59
C ARG A 54 11.21 5.53 9.90
N GLU A 55 11.59 6.22 10.97
CA GLU A 55 11.06 7.54 11.29
C GLU A 55 11.33 8.54 10.14
N PRO A 56 10.36 9.42 9.78
CA PRO A 56 9.06 9.67 10.42
C PRO A 56 7.88 8.87 9.84
N TYR A 57 8.12 7.62 9.42
CA TYR A 57 7.10 6.66 8.97
C TYR A 57 6.19 7.20 7.86
N ILE A 58 6.78 7.86 6.87
CA ILE A 58 6.06 8.47 5.74
C ILE A 58 5.70 7.39 4.72
N ALA A 59 4.41 7.32 4.38
CA ALA A 59 3.93 6.54 3.24
C ALA A 59 3.83 7.42 1.99
N TYR A 60 4.30 6.88 0.87
CA TYR A 60 4.05 7.42 -0.46
C TYR A 60 2.85 6.67 -1.04
N VAL A 61 1.81 7.41 -1.41
CA VAL A 61 0.61 6.87 -2.06
C VAL A 61 0.51 7.51 -3.42
N GLN A 62 0.48 6.69 -4.46
CA GLN A 62 0.46 7.18 -5.84
C GLN A 62 -0.38 6.29 -6.76
N GLY A 63 -0.61 6.79 -7.96
CA GLY A 63 -1.30 6.07 -9.02
C GLY A 63 -2.80 5.90 -8.76
N GLY A 64 -3.43 5.16 -9.66
CA GLY A 64 -4.86 4.92 -9.69
C GLY A 64 -5.40 5.11 -11.10
N LEU A 65 -5.92 4.03 -11.69
CA LEU A 65 -6.49 4.07 -13.03
C LEU A 65 -7.81 4.85 -13.08
N THR A 66 -8.57 4.81 -11.98
CA THR A 66 -9.83 5.51 -11.87
C THR A 66 -9.98 6.15 -10.49
N TYR A 67 -10.50 7.38 -10.46
CA TYR A 67 -10.76 8.09 -9.22
C TYR A 67 -11.64 7.32 -8.21
N PRO A 68 -12.74 6.64 -8.62
CA PRO A 68 -13.56 5.87 -7.69
C PRO A 68 -12.82 4.74 -6.99
N GLN A 69 -11.93 4.03 -7.70
CA GLN A 69 -11.09 2.98 -7.11
C GLN A 69 -10.19 3.57 -6.01
N VAL A 70 -9.51 4.68 -6.30
CA VAL A 70 -8.62 5.33 -5.32
C VAL A 70 -9.41 5.76 -4.09
N LYS A 71 -10.57 6.38 -4.28
CA LYS A 71 -11.42 6.83 -3.17
C LYS A 71 -11.89 5.67 -2.29
N LEU A 72 -12.30 4.55 -2.89
CA LEU A 72 -12.71 3.35 -2.16
C LEU A 72 -11.54 2.74 -1.37
N ALA A 73 -10.40 2.55 -2.02
CA ALA A 73 -9.21 1.98 -1.38
C ALA A 73 -8.71 2.85 -0.21
N MET A 74 -8.76 4.18 -0.36
CA MET A 74 -8.41 5.10 0.74
C MET A 74 -9.38 4.96 1.93
N ALA A 75 -10.68 4.82 1.69
CA ALA A 75 -11.65 4.59 2.77
C ALA A 75 -11.39 3.25 3.48
N ILE A 76 -11.04 2.19 2.74
CA ILE A 76 -10.65 0.89 3.30
C ILE A 76 -9.38 1.04 4.14
N ALA A 77 -8.35 1.70 3.62
CA ALA A 77 -7.07 1.88 4.30
C ALA A 77 -7.18 2.67 5.61
N LEU A 78 -7.95 3.76 5.60
CA LEU A 78 -8.23 4.54 6.81
C LEU A 78 -9.01 3.72 7.84
N ASN A 79 -10.04 3.01 7.41
CA ASN A 79 -10.82 2.12 8.30
C ASN A 79 -9.97 0.98 8.88
N ASN A 80 -8.94 0.51 8.15
CA ASN A 80 -8.03 -0.52 8.65
C ASN A 80 -7.17 0.00 9.80
N ILE A 81 -6.71 1.26 9.75
CA ILE A 81 -5.99 1.87 10.88
C ILE A 81 -6.93 2.01 12.10
N TYR A 82 -8.15 2.51 11.90
CA TYR A 82 -9.08 2.77 13.01
C TYR A 82 -9.61 1.51 13.72
N LYS A 83 -9.59 0.35 13.07
CA LYS A 83 -10.03 -0.92 13.67
C LYS A 83 -8.96 -1.59 14.55
N GLU A 84 -7.71 -1.15 14.44
CA GLU A 84 -6.59 -1.68 15.24
C GLU A 84 -6.38 -0.92 16.57
N GLU A 85 -7.19 0.11 16.85
CA GLU A 85 -7.33 0.76 18.18
C GLU A 85 -8.45 0.14 19.02
#